data_AF-A0A510K9S3-F1
#
_entry.id   AF-A0A510K9S3-F1
#
_cell.length_a   1.000
_cell.length_b   1.000
_cell.length_c   1.000
_cell.angle_alpha   90.00
_cell.angle_beta   90.00
_cell.angle_gamma   90.00
#
_symmetry.space_group_name_H-M   'P 1'
#
loop_
_entity.id
_entity.type
_entity.pdbx_description
1 polymer ?
#
loop_
_entity_poly.entity_id
_entity_poly.type
_entity_poly.pdbx_seq_one_letter_code
_entity_poly.pdbx_strand_id
1 'polypeptide(L)'
;MAKNNKKIKNELINKYGCKCQICNKYFEKDDLCIEHIKAKSVGGTNKKENLSLVCRSCNSKKYNYNTASFPIESFFNRPNFFLKLYGYERKNGVSNKKLTLENIEKMENQLEEKLSILRTVKNKIKEM
;
A
#
# COMPACT_ATOMS: atom_id res chain seq x y z
N MET A 1 -23.10 13.45 -8.96
CA MET A 1 -22.02 12.96 -8.07
C MET A 1 -20.61 13.45 -8.47
N ALA A 2 -20.29 13.67 -9.75
CA ALA A 2 -18.95 14.09 -10.20
C ALA A 2 -18.47 15.49 -9.73
N LYS A 3 -19.38 16.47 -9.57
CA LYS A 3 -19.02 17.84 -9.12
C LYS A 3 -18.36 17.86 -7.73
N ASN A 4 -18.76 16.97 -6.83
CA ASN A 4 -18.24 16.95 -5.45
C ASN A 4 -16.80 16.42 -5.40
N ASN A 5 -16.45 15.44 -6.24
CA ASN A 5 -15.09 14.91 -6.32
C ASN A 5 -14.09 15.93 -6.88
N LYS A 6 -14.50 16.78 -7.83
CA LYS A 6 -13.63 17.86 -8.34
C LYS A 6 -13.31 18.88 -7.25
N LYS A 7 -14.32 19.28 -6.46
CA LYS A 7 -14.12 20.19 -5.33
C LYS A 7 -13.18 19.59 -4.28
N ILE A 8 -13.42 18.36 -3.85
CA ILE A 8 -12.57 17.66 -2.88
C ILE A 8 -11.13 17.52 -3.38
N LYS A 9 -10.94 17.13 -4.66
CA LYS A 9 -9.61 17.02 -5.25
C LYS A 9 -8.86 18.36 -5.23
N ASN A 10 -9.54 19.47 -5.54
CA ASN A 10 -8.95 20.80 -5.45
C ASN A 10 -8.61 21.20 -4.00
N GLU A 11 -9.47 20.90 -3.03
CA GLU A 11 -9.18 21.13 -1.60
C GLU A 11 -7.92 20.36 -1.16
N LEU A 12 -7.79 19.10 -1.58
CA LEU A 12 -6.62 18.28 -1.29
C LEU A 12 -5.35 18.78 -1.99
N ILE A 13 -5.45 19.24 -3.24
CA ILE A 13 -4.33 19.88 -3.97
C ILE A 13 -3.90 21.17 -3.26
N ASN A 14 -4.83 22.00 -2.79
CA ASN A 14 -4.49 23.21 -2.04
C ASN A 14 -3.80 22.88 -0.71
N LYS A 15 -4.23 21.80 -0.05
CA LYS A 15 -3.64 21.33 1.22
C LYS A 15 -2.24 20.73 1.06
N TYR A 16 -2.03 19.92 0.03
CA TYR A 16 -0.83 19.09 -0.12
C TYR A 16 0.11 19.53 -1.24
N GLY A 17 -0.29 20.53 -2.04
CA GLY A 17 0.27 20.78 -3.36
C GLY A 17 -0.02 19.62 -4.32
N CYS A 18 0.59 19.66 -5.50
CA CYS A 18 0.54 18.53 -6.43
C CYS A 18 1.52 17.39 -6.05
N LYS A 19 1.62 17.07 -4.75
CA LYS A 19 2.55 16.06 -4.21
C LYS A 19 1.80 14.79 -3.80
N CYS A 20 2.20 13.66 -4.35
CA CYS A 20 1.67 12.36 -3.95
C CYS A 20 2.05 12.04 -2.50
N GLN A 21 1.08 11.75 -1.65
CA GLN A 21 1.31 11.53 -0.22
C GLN A 21 1.95 10.19 0.13
N ILE A 22 2.01 9.23 -0.81
CA ILE A 22 2.73 7.96 -0.62
C ILE A 22 4.18 8.05 -1.10
N CYS A 23 4.40 8.40 -2.38
CA CYS A 23 5.75 8.39 -2.94
C CYS A 23 6.53 9.70 -2.80
N ASN A 24 5.88 10.76 -2.30
CA ASN A 24 6.45 12.09 -2.08
C ASN A 24 6.96 12.81 -3.35
N LYS A 25 6.63 12.33 -4.55
CA LYS A 25 6.95 13.00 -5.81
C LYS A 25 5.85 14.00 -6.20
N TYR A 26 6.22 15.01 -6.97
CA TYR A 26 5.30 15.97 -7.58
C TYR A 26 4.78 15.43 -8.92
N PHE A 27 3.56 15.79 -9.28
CA PHE A 27 2.86 15.36 -10.49
C PHE A 27 2.00 16.50 -11.04
N GLU A 28 1.52 16.35 -12.27
CA GLU A 28 0.44 17.22 -12.76
C GLU A 28 -0.87 16.97 -12.01
N LYS A 29 -1.73 17.99 -11.96
CA LYS A 29 -3.01 17.89 -11.24
C LYS A 29 -3.86 16.73 -11.75
N ASP A 30 -3.82 16.43 -13.04
CA ASP A 30 -4.62 15.37 -13.67
C ASP A 30 -4.09 13.97 -13.40
N ASP A 31 -2.83 13.83 -13.02
CA ASP A 31 -2.19 12.55 -12.65
C ASP A 31 -2.39 12.17 -11.18
N LEU A 32 -2.98 13.07 -10.40
CA LEU A 32 -3.34 12.85 -9.00
C LEU A 32 -4.79 12.37 -8.87
N CYS A 33 -5.02 11.52 -7.88
CA CYS A 33 -6.31 10.93 -7.55
C CYS A 33 -6.61 11.15 -6.07
N ILE A 34 -7.90 11.27 -5.77
CA ILE A 34 -8.38 11.15 -4.38
C ILE A 34 -8.17 9.70 -3.97
N GLU A 35 -7.55 9.51 -2.82
CA GLU A 35 -7.35 8.19 -2.23
C GLU A 35 -7.98 8.11 -0.85
N HIS A 36 -8.52 6.94 -0.52
CA HIS A 36 -8.97 6.63 0.83
C HIS A 36 -7.81 6.07 1.66
N ILE A 37 -7.44 6.75 2.75
CA ILE A 37 -6.40 6.29 3.69
C ILE A 37 -6.70 4.85 4.12
N LYS A 38 -7.90 4.62 4.68
CA LYS A 38 -8.51 3.29 4.80
C LYS A 38 -9.45 3.08 3.63
N ALA A 39 -9.22 2.05 2.81
CA ALA A 39 -10.02 1.79 1.62
C ALA A 39 -11.50 1.54 1.95
N LYS A 40 -12.40 2.04 1.08
CA LYS A 40 -13.85 1.92 1.29
C LYS A 40 -14.33 0.47 1.38
N SER A 41 -13.76 -0.43 0.58
CA SER A 41 -14.11 -1.86 0.56
C SER A 41 -13.79 -2.60 1.87
N VAL A 42 -12.95 -2.02 2.74
CA VAL A 42 -12.59 -2.58 4.06
C VAL A 42 -13.11 -1.69 5.21
N GLY A 43 -14.16 -0.91 4.95
CA GLY A 43 -14.84 -0.09 5.96
C GLY A 43 -14.28 1.34 6.12
N GLY A 44 -13.61 1.88 5.11
CA GLY A 44 -13.25 3.29 5.02
C GLY A 44 -14.43 4.21 4.72
N THR A 45 -14.36 5.47 5.16
CA THR A 45 -15.43 6.46 4.96
C THR A 45 -15.07 7.48 3.87
N ASN A 46 -16.07 8.22 3.38
CA ASN A 46 -15.87 9.38 2.49
C ASN A 46 -15.66 10.70 3.27
N LYS A 47 -15.43 10.64 4.59
CA LYS A 47 -15.16 11.84 5.39
C LYS A 47 -13.78 12.40 5.05
N LYS A 48 -13.61 13.72 5.17
CA LYS A 48 -12.37 14.42 4.73
C LYS A 48 -11.12 13.87 5.42
N GLU A 49 -11.24 13.40 6.64
CA GLU A 49 -10.12 12.86 7.44
C GLU A 49 -9.61 11.51 6.89
N ASN A 50 -10.43 10.80 6.11
CA ASN A 50 -10.04 9.56 5.44
C ASN A 50 -9.64 9.78 3.97
N LEU A 51 -9.65 11.02 3.47
CA LEU A 51 -9.28 11.33 2.09
C LEU A 51 -7.89 11.94 2.00
N SER A 52 -7.12 11.48 1.02
CA SER A 52 -5.77 11.93 0.71
C SER A 52 -5.58 12.10 -0.79
N LEU A 53 -4.37 12.47 -1.20
CA LEU A 53 -4.01 12.75 -2.59
C LEU A 53 -2.78 11.93 -3.00
N VAL A 54 -2.91 11.10 -4.03
CA VAL A 54 -1.83 10.23 -4.48
C VAL A 54 -1.78 10.18 -6.00
N CYS A 55 -0.66 9.79 -6.60
CA CYS A 55 -0.60 9.54 -8.04
C CYS A 55 -1.31 8.23 -8.41
N ARG A 56 -1.76 8.12 -9.67
CA ARG A 56 -2.44 6.91 -10.20
C ARG A 56 -1.68 5.61 -9.92
N SER A 57 -0.34 5.63 -10.06
CA SER A 57 0.50 4.45 -9.80
C SER A 57 0.45 4.03 -8.33
N CYS A 58 0.59 4.96 -7.39
CA CYS A 58 0.52 4.62 -5.96
C CYS A 58 -0.89 4.17 -5.56
N ASN A 59 -1.94 4.79 -6.12
CA ASN A 59 -3.32 4.40 -5.89
C ASN A 59 -3.56 2.94 -6.29
N SER A 60 -3.17 2.61 -7.53
CA SER A 60 -3.28 1.25 -8.06
C SER A 60 -2.43 0.25 -7.27
N LYS A 61 -1.21 0.64 -6.87
CA LYS A 61 -0.33 -0.22 -6.08
C LYS A 61 -0.88 -0.50 -4.68
N LYS A 62 -1.45 0.51 -4.00
CA LYS A 62 -2.08 0.33 -2.70
C LYS A 62 -3.34 -0.52 -2.80
N TYR A 63 -4.16 -0.29 -3.83
CA TYR A 63 -5.46 -0.94 -4.00
C TYR A 63 -6.29 -0.82 -2.70
N ASN A 64 -6.83 -1.92 -2.19
CA ASN A 64 -7.51 -1.96 -0.89
C ASN A 64 -6.60 -2.37 0.28
N TYR A 65 -5.30 -2.53 0.05
CA TYR A 65 -4.35 -3.01 1.04
C TYR A 65 -3.85 -1.89 1.97
N ASN A 66 -3.35 -2.33 3.12
CA ASN A 66 -2.49 -1.57 4.02
C ASN A 66 -1.26 -2.44 4.34
N THR A 67 -0.29 -1.97 5.13
CA THR A 67 0.92 -2.78 5.41
C THR A 67 0.65 -4.01 6.27
N ALA A 68 -0.41 -4.00 7.06
CA ALA A 68 -0.87 -5.15 7.86
C ALA A 68 -1.55 -6.25 7.03
N SER A 69 -1.98 -5.97 5.80
CA SER A 69 -2.62 -6.94 4.90
C SER A 69 -1.98 -6.98 3.51
N PHE A 70 -0.77 -6.42 3.37
CA PHE A 70 -0.11 -6.32 2.08
C PHE A 70 0.28 -7.73 1.57
N PRO A 71 -0.10 -8.11 0.34
CA PRO A 71 0.19 -9.44 -0.17
C PRO A 71 1.68 -9.69 -0.37
N ILE A 72 2.11 -10.93 -0.12
CA ILE A 72 3.51 -11.36 -0.29
C ILE A 72 4.06 -11.12 -1.70
N GLU A 73 3.31 -11.50 -2.74
CA GLU A 73 3.73 -11.27 -4.14
C GLU A 73 3.87 -9.77 -4.44
N SER A 74 2.95 -8.97 -3.91
CA SER A 74 3.01 -7.52 -4.02
C SER A 74 4.21 -6.96 -3.26
N PHE A 75 4.59 -7.52 -2.11
CA PHE A 75 5.78 -7.09 -1.39
C PHE A 75 7.04 -7.31 -2.23
N PHE A 76 7.24 -8.52 -2.76
CA PHE A 76 8.43 -8.88 -3.54
C PHE A 76 8.58 -8.07 -4.83
N ASN A 77 7.48 -7.79 -5.51
CA ASN A 77 7.52 -6.99 -6.73
C ASN A 77 7.84 -5.50 -6.49
N ARG A 78 7.69 -5.01 -5.25
CA ARG A 78 7.81 -3.56 -4.95
C ARG A 78 8.09 -3.29 -3.45
N PRO A 79 9.21 -3.77 -2.88
CA PRO A 79 9.51 -3.61 -1.45
C PRO A 79 9.65 -2.13 -1.04
N ASN A 80 10.26 -1.32 -1.90
CA ASN A 80 10.37 0.13 -1.68
C ASN A 80 9.02 0.85 -1.61
N PHE A 81 7.98 0.31 -2.26
CA PHE A 81 6.63 0.84 -2.14
C PHE A 81 6.03 0.52 -0.76
N PHE A 82 6.28 -0.67 -0.21
CA PHE A 82 5.80 -1.06 1.11
C PHE A 82 6.31 -0.11 2.21
N LEU A 83 7.60 0.24 2.18
CA LEU A 83 8.17 1.21 3.13
C LEU A 83 7.53 2.60 3.02
N LYS A 84 7.27 3.06 1.79
CA LYS A 84 6.58 4.33 1.53
C LYS A 84 5.13 4.29 2.00
N LEU A 85 4.45 3.17 1.79
CA LEU A 85 3.10 2.94 2.28
C LEU A 85 3.05 2.96 3.81
N TYR A 86 3.99 2.28 4.48
CA TYR A 86 4.10 2.31 5.94
C TYR A 86 4.31 3.74 6.46
N GLY A 87 5.21 4.50 5.84
CA GLY A 87 5.44 5.91 6.18
C GLY A 87 4.19 6.78 5.99
N TYR A 88 3.44 6.55 4.92
CA TYR A 88 2.16 7.20 4.66
C TYR A 88 1.11 6.86 5.73
N GLU A 89 0.99 5.59 6.12
CA GLU A 89 0.05 5.17 7.17
C GLU A 89 0.41 5.78 8.52
N ARG A 90 1.71 5.83 8.86
CA ARG A 90 2.20 6.49 10.08
C ARG A 90 1.86 7.98 10.09
N LYS A 91 2.10 8.68 8.98
CA LYS A 91 1.79 10.11 8.83
C LYS A 91 0.29 10.41 9.03
N ASN A 92 -0.58 9.46 8.67
CA ASN A 92 -2.02 9.60 8.82
C ASN A 92 -2.57 8.98 10.13
N GLY A 93 -1.71 8.46 11.02
CA GLY A 93 -2.13 7.89 12.30
C GLY A 93 -2.92 6.58 12.18
N VAL A 94 -2.84 5.88 11.04
CA VAL A 94 -3.58 4.61 10.79
C VAL A 94 -2.68 3.38 10.76
N SER A 95 -1.36 3.56 10.87
CA SER A 95 -0.42 2.44 10.89
C SER A 95 -0.65 1.56 12.11
N ASN A 96 -0.64 0.24 11.91
CA ASN A 96 -0.58 -0.73 13.00
C ASN A 96 0.76 -1.47 12.94
N LYS A 97 1.74 -1.04 13.74
CA LYS A 97 3.09 -1.61 13.75
C LYS A 97 3.07 -3.11 14.08
N LYS A 98 2.29 -3.51 15.09
CA LYS A 98 2.16 -4.90 15.51
C LYS A 98 1.67 -5.79 14.36
N LEU A 99 0.51 -5.47 13.79
CA LEU A 99 -0.05 -6.27 12.69
C LEU A 99 0.82 -6.23 11.42
N THR A 100 1.54 -5.12 11.18
CA THR A 100 2.48 -5.02 10.05
C THR A 100 3.65 -6.00 10.22
N LEU A 101 4.20 -6.10 11.42
CA LEU A 101 5.28 -7.04 11.73
C LEU A 101 4.77 -8.50 11.68
N GLU A 102 3.58 -8.77 12.23
CA GLU A 102 2.95 -10.10 12.13
C GLU A 102 2.71 -10.51 10.66
N ASN A 103 2.34 -9.58 9.78
CA ASN A 103 2.20 -9.87 8.35
C ASN A 103 3.56 -10.19 7.70
N ILE A 104 4.64 -9.48 8.08
CA ILE A 104 6.00 -9.78 7.58
C ILE A 104 6.46 -11.15 8.06
N GLU A 105 6.30 -11.47 9.35
CA GLU A 105 6.64 -12.77 9.93
C GLU A 105 5.87 -13.91 9.25
N LYS A 106 4.58 -13.68 8.96
CA LYS A 106 3.78 -14.62 8.16
C LYS A 106 4.38 -14.85 6.77
N MET A 107 4.88 -13.80 6.11
CA MET A 107 5.55 -13.94 4.80
C MET A 107 6.85 -14.73 4.93
N GLU A 108 7.66 -14.46 5.96
CA GLU A 108 8.91 -15.17 6.24
C GLU A 108 8.66 -16.66 6.42
N ASN A 109 7.72 -17.02 7.30
CA ASN A 109 7.34 -18.42 7.55
C ASN A 109 6.89 -19.15 6.28
N GLN A 110 6.08 -18.51 5.43
CA GLN A 110 5.65 -19.08 4.15
C GLN A 110 6.81 -19.35 3.18
N LEU A 111 7.84 -18.50 3.19
CA LEU A 111 9.01 -18.66 2.33
C LEU A 111 9.93 -19.74 2.85
N GLU A 112 10.11 -19.85 4.16
CA GLU A 112 10.87 -20.92 4.79
C GLU A 112 10.29 -22.29 4.48
N GLU A 113 8.96 -22.42 4.57
CA GLU A 113 8.25 -23.65 4.18
C GLU A 113 8.50 -24.01 2.71
N LYS A 114 8.30 -23.04 1.80
CA LYS A 114 8.56 -23.24 0.36
C LYS A 114 10.02 -23.60 0.08
N LEU A 115 10.96 -22.96 0.76
CA LEU A 115 12.39 -23.23 0.62
C LEU A 115 12.75 -24.63 1.12
N SER A 116 12.13 -25.10 2.20
CA SER A 116 12.28 -26.47 2.71
C SER A 116 11.83 -27.51 1.68
N ILE A 117 10.69 -27.28 1.04
CA ILE A 117 10.17 -28.14 -0.05
C ILE A 117 11.17 -28.18 -1.22
N LEU A 118 11.64 -27.02 -1.68
CA LEU A 118 12.62 -26.93 -2.77
C LEU A 118 13.92 -27.67 -2.44
N ARG A 119 14.43 -27.53 -1.21
CA ARG A 119 15.64 -28.23 -0.74
C ARG A 119 15.44 -29.74 -0.71
N THR A 120 14.28 -30.20 -0.25
CA THR A 120 13.92 -31.63 -0.20
C THR A 120 13.92 -32.24 -1.60
N VAL A 121 13.26 -31.60 -2.56
CA VAL A 121 13.22 -32.06 -3.96
C VAL A 121 14.63 -32.07 -4.57
N LYS A 122 15.41 -31.01 -4.37
CA LYS A 122 16.78 -30.90 -4.87
C LYS A 122 17.67 -32.04 -4.36
N ASN A 123 17.56 -32.41 -3.08
CA ASN A 123 18.38 -33.49 -2.52
C ASN A 123 17.98 -34.85 -3.09
N LYS A 124 16.68 -35.14 -3.22
CA LYS A 124 16.22 -36.39 -3.85
C LYS A 124 16.75 -36.55 -5.28
N ILE A 125 16.74 -35.47 -6.07
CA ILE A 125 17.28 -35.51 -7.44
C ILE A 125 18.79 -35.79 -7.46
N LYS A 126 19.55 -35.31 -6.47
CA LYS A 126 21.01 -35.56 -6.38
C LYS A 126 21.36 -37.00 -6.03
N GLU A 127 20.45 -37.72 -5.39
CA GLU A 127 20.61 -39.12 -4.97
C GLU A 127 20.21 -40.10 -6.09
N MET A 128 19.58 -39.61 -7.16
CA MET A 128 19.25 -40.36 -8.39
C MET A 128 20.43 -40.35 -9.36
#